data_AF-A0A960UHX4-F1
#
_entry.id   AF-A0A960UHX4-F1
#
_cell.length_a   1.000
_cell.length_b   1.000
_cell.length_c   1.000
_cell.angle_alpha   90.00
_cell.angle_beta   90.00
_cell.angle_gamma   90.00
#
_symmetry.space_group_name_H-M   'P 1'
#
loop_
_entity.id
_entity.type
_entity.pdbx_description
1 polymer ?
#
loop_
_entity_poly.entity_id
_entity_poly.type
_entity_poly.pdbx_seq_one_letter_code
_entity_poly.pdbx_strand_id
1 'polypeptide(L)'
;MRKMMIAALIVPVLALGLLLSGASKQQDASEASGLSGVVRVDGSSTVFPITEAVGEEFQMKHRDVRVTVGISGTGGGFKKFTVGETDINDASRPIKEKEATLAASNSIDYIELPVAFDGLSVMVNPANTWVDHLSIEELHKIWQPGSTVKTWKDVRPEWPDRPLVLYGPDVDSGTFDYFTEVVNGASQVSRSDYTASADDNVLVTGIAGDANALGYFGFAYYEENQDKLKLVPIDGGAGPVAPSRETINNG
;
A
#
# COMPACT_ATOMS: atom_id res chain seq x y z
N MET A 1 -24.26 -0.58 11.02
CA MET A 1 -25.36 -1.40 10.46
C MET A 1 -26.71 -0.77 10.78
N ARG A 2 -27.40 -0.20 9.79
CA ARG A 2 -28.83 0.15 9.88
C ARG A 2 -29.50 -0.28 8.58
N LYS A 3 -30.20 -1.41 8.64
CA LYS A 3 -31.02 -1.94 7.55
C LYS A 3 -32.36 -1.24 7.57
N MET A 4 -32.66 -0.43 6.57
CA MET A 4 -34.02 0.05 6.30
C MET A 4 -34.69 -0.92 5.34
N MET A 5 -35.64 -1.70 5.87
CA MET A 5 -36.54 -2.56 5.11
C MET A 5 -37.69 -1.69 4.57
N ILE A 6 -37.82 -1.60 3.25
CA ILE A 6 -39.03 -1.05 2.60
C ILE A 6 -39.87 -2.25 2.17
N ALA A 7 -41.05 -2.38 2.77
CA ALA A 7 -42.08 -3.33 2.38
C ALA A 7 -42.81 -2.80 1.14
N ALA A 8 -42.76 -3.53 0.03
CA ALA A 8 -43.56 -3.26 -1.16
C ALA A 8 -44.76 -4.23 -1.20
N LEU A 9 -45.95 -3.63 -1.22
CA LEU A 9 -47.25 -4.28 -1.30
C LEU A 9 -47.41 -5.01 -2.65
N ILE A 10 -47.80 -6.29 -2.60
CA ILE A 10 -48.17 -7.10 -3.76
C ILE A 10 -49.67 -6.91 -4.04
N VAL A 11 -50.02 -6.45 -5.24
CA VAL A 11 -51.39 -6.52 -5.77
C VAL A 11 -51.38 -7.42 -7.01
N PRO A 12 -52.11 -8.55 -7.05
CA PRO A 12 -52.18 -9.38 -8.23
C PRO A 12 -53.32 -8.88 -9.13
N VAL A 13 -53.00 -8.51 -10.37
CA VAL A 13 -54.02 -8.38 -11.44
C VAL A 13 -53.84 -9.54 -12.40
N LEU A 14 -54.88 -10.37 -12.46
CA LEU A 14 -54.95 -11.60 -13.24
C LEU A 14 -55.48 -11.32 -14.65
N ALA A 15 -54.68 -11.72 -15.64
CA ALA A 15 -54.99 -12.36 -16.93
C ALA A 15 -56.06 -11.80 -17.91
N LEU A 16 -55.58 -11.45 -19.10
CA LEU A 16 -56.19 -11.67 -20.43
C LEU A 16 -55.01 -11.58 -21.44
N GLY A 17 -54.69 -12.46 -22.39
CA GLY A 17 -55.38 -13.53 -23.10
C GLY A 17 -54.87 -13.49 -24.55
N LEU A 18 -53.94 -14.40 -24.90
CA LEU A 18 -53.64 -14.99 -26.24
C LEU A 18 -53.28 -14.09 -27.47
N LEU A 19 -52.04 -14.23 -28.00
CA LEU A 19 -51.69 -14.92 -29.27
C LEU A 19 -50.36 -14.46 -29.93
N LEU A 20 -49.69 -15.45 -30.53
CA LEU A 20 -48.75 -15.41 -31.67
C LEU A 20 -47.23 -15.26 -31.41
N SER A 21 -46.61 -16.45 -31.40
CA SER A 21 -45.27 -16.82 -31.87
C SER A 21 -44.53 -15.83 -32.80
N GLY A 22 -43.26 -15.56 -32.49
CA GLY A 22 -42.30 -15.05 -33.47
C GLY A 22 -41.01 -14.50 -32.86
N ALA A 23 -39.94 -15.31 -32.89
CA ALA A 23 -38.54 -14.92 -32.72
C ALA A 23 -38.17 -14.13 -31.45
N SER A 24 -37.83 -14.85 -30.39
CA SER A 24 -36.95 -14.32 -29.34
C SER A 24 -35.59 -13.99 -29.97
N LYS A 25 -35.42 -12.72 -30.38
CA LYS A 25 -34.09 -12.11 -30.51
C LYS A 25 -33.46 -12.20 -29.12
N GLN A 26 -32.58 -13.17 -28.97
CA GLN A 26 -31.56 -13.19 -27.95
C GLN A 26 -30.87 -11.83 -28.02
N GLN A 27 -31.15 -11.02 -27.01
CA GLN A 27 -30.53 -9.71 -26.85
C GLN A 27 -29.10 -10.00 -26.44
N ASP A 28 -28.26 -10.25 -27.45
CA ASP A 28 -26.82 -10.32 -27.29
C ASP A 28 -26.40 -9.09 -26.50
N ALA A 29 -25.71 -9.36 -25.40
CA ALA A 29 -24.97 -8.37 -24.65
C ALA A 29 -24.19 -7.55 -25.67
N SER A 30 -24.42 -6.24 -25.66
CA SER A 30 -23.61 -5.31 -26.44
C SER A 30 -22.16 -5.56 -26.08
N GLU A 31 -21.42 -6.22 -26.98
CA GLU A 31 -19.96 -6.19 -26.98
C GLU A 31 -19.58 -4.71 -26.91
N ALA A 32 -18.93 -4.32 -25.82
CA ALA A 32 -18.37 -3.00 -25.68
C ALA A 32 -17.46 -2.76 -26.90
N SER A 33 -17.82 -1.77 -27.71
CA SER A 33 -17.01 -1.27 -28.81
C SER A 33 -15.56 -1.08 -28.35
N GLY A 34 -14.61 -1.58 -29.15
CA GLY A 34 -13.19 -1.70 -28.84
C GLY A 34 -12.58 -0.47 -28.18
N LEU A 35 -12.38 -0.56 -26.87
CA LEU A 35 -11.57 0.39 -26.11
C LEU A 35 -10.14 0.37 -26.65
N SER A 36 -9.54 1.55 -26.80
CA SER A 36 -8.15 1.68 -27.24
C SER A 36 -7.47 2.86 -26.55
N GLY A 37 -6.13 2.88 -26.57
CA GLY A 37 -5.34 3.97 -26.01
C GLY A 37 -4.36 3.52 -24.93
N VAL A 38 -3.84 4.47 -24.16
CA VAL A 38 -2.86 4.20 -23.08
C VAL A 38 -3.42 4.73 -21.77
N VAL A 39 -3.42 3.87 -20.74
CA VAL A 39 -3.65 4.25 -19.34
C VAL A 39 -2.31 4.25 -18.63
N ARG A 40 -1.92 5.41 -18.11
CA ARG A 40 -0.66 5.63 -17.41
C ARG A 40 -0.90 5.65 -15.91
N VAL A 41 -0.27 4.72 -15.21
CA VAL A 41 -0.31 4.62 -13.75
C VAL A 41 1.10 4.74 -13.21
N ASP A 42 1.24 5.46 -12.10
CA ASP A 42 2.50 5.60 -11.38
C ASP A 42 2.19 5.85 -9.90
N GLY A 43 3.14 5.63 -9.00
CA GLY A 43 3.00 5.98 -7.58
C GLY A 43 3.53 4.91 -6.63
N SER A 44 2.71 4.55 -5.65
CA SER A 44 3.03 3.69 -4.52
C SER A 44 3.53 2.30 -4.92
N SER A 45 4.68 1.90 -4.39
CA SER A 45 5.20 0.54 -4.49
C SER A 45 4.29 -0.50 -3.84
N THR A 46 3.50 -0.14 -2.82
CA THR A 46 2.61 -1.10 -2.13
C THR A 46 1.35 -1.42 -2.92
N VAL A 47 0.93 -0.52 -3.81
CA VAL A 47 -0.25 -0.72 -4.68
C VAL A 47 0.16 -1.27 -6.04
N PHE A 48 1.41 -1.04 -6.46
CA PHE A 48 1.97 -1.49 -7.75
C PHE A 48 1.61 -2.95 -8.10
N PRO A 49 1.81 -3.97 -7.24
CA PRO A 49 1.51 -5.36 -7.61
C PRO A 49 0.02 -5.60 -7.90
N ILE A 50 -0.86 -4.87 -7.21
CA ILE A 50 -2.31 -4.97 -7.40
C ILE A 50 -2.67 -4.34 -8.75
N THR A 51 -2.17 -3.14 -9.01
CA THR A 51 -2.43 -2.40 -10.25
C THR A 51 -1.83 -3.11 -11.46
N GLU A 52 -0.65 -3.71 -11.34
CA GLU A 52 -0.02 -4.52 -12.39
C GLU A 52 -0.92 -5.70 -12.77
N ALA A 53 -1.37 -6.49 -11.80
CA ALA A 53 -2.28 -7.63 -12.04
C ALA A 53 -3.60 -7.20 -12.68
N VAL A 54 -4.21 -6.10 -12.20
CA VAL A 54 -5.43 -5.54 -12.80
C VAL A 54 -5.18 -5.07 -14.23
N GLY A 55 -4.05 -4.41 -14.48
CA GLY A 55 -3.64 -3.93 -15.80
C GLY A 55 -3.44 -5.08 -16.78
N GLU A 56 -2.82 -6.18 -16.37
CA GLU A 56 -2.66 -7.39 -17.19
C GLU A 56 -4.02 -8.02 -17.53
N GLU A 57 -4.89 -8.22 -16.54
CA GLU A 57 -6.23 -8.79 -16.77
C GLU A 57 -7.09 -7.92 -17.68
N PHE A 58 -7.01 -6.60 -17.51
CA PHE A 58 -7.75 -5.64 -18.33
C PHE A 58 -7.28 -5.70 -19.79
N GLN A 59 -5.96 -5.70 -20.02
CA GLN A 59 -5.38 -5.80 -21.37
C GLN A 59 -5.69 -7.14 -22.04
N MET A 60 -5.86 -8.23 -21.29
CA MET A 60 -6.31 -9.50 -21.85
C MET A 60 -7.71 -9.44 -22.46
N LYS A 61 -8.60 -8.63 -21.87
CA LYS A 61 -9.98 -8.41 -22.34
C LYS A 61 -10.08 -7.29 -23.38
N HIS A 62 -9.15 -6.33 -23.33
CA HIS A 62 -9.13 -5.15 -24.20
C HIS A 62 -7.75 -4.97 -24.85
N ARG A 63 -7.51 -5.73 -25.93
CA ARG A 63 -6.18 -5.85 -26.57
C ARG A 63 -5.61 -4.56 -27.16
N ASP A 64 -6.48 -3.59 -27.49
CA ASP A 64 -6.07 -2.30 -28.06
C ASP A 64 -5.83 -1.23 -26.99
N VAL A 65 -6.06 -1.55 -25.71
CA VAL A 65 -5.65 -0.70 -24.58
C VAL A 65 -4.30 -1.18 -24.07
N ARG A 66 -3.40 -0.24 -23.79
CA ARG A 66 -2.14 -0.48 -23.10
C ARG A 66 -2.19 0.13 -21.71
N VAL A 67 -1.88 -0.65 -20.68
CA VAL A 67 -1.73 -0.15 -19.31
C VAL A 67 -0.24 -0.16 -18.96
N THR A 68 0.28 0.98 -18.54
CA THR A 68 1.66 1.10 -18.05
C THR A 68 1.63 1.45 -16.58
N VAL A 69 2.35 0.68 -15.74
CA VAL A 69 2.42 0.90 -14.29
C VAL A 69 3.87 1.17 -13.92
N GLY A 70 4.13 2.31 -13.28
CA GLY A 70 5.43 2.74 -12.79
C GLY A 70 5.48 2.85 -11.27
N ILE A 71 6.70 2.92 -10.72
CA ILE A 71 6.93 3.09 -9.27
C ILE A 71 7.71 4.39 -9.07
N SER A 72 7.14 5.33 -8.33
CA SER A 72 7.84 6.55 -7.89
C SER A 72 7.54 6.96 -6.44
N GLY A 73 6.83 6.11 -5.69
CA GLY A 73 6.30 6.43 -4.37
C GLY A 73 5.04 7.31 -4.48
N THR A 74 4.17 7.24 -3.46
CA THR A 74 2.90 7.98 -3.43
C THR A 74 3.06 9.48 -3.70
N GLY A 75 4.08 10.11 -3.10
CA GLY A 75 4.39 11.53 -3.31
C GLY A 75 4.97 11.83 -4.70
N GLY A 76 5.86 10.97 -5.20
CA GLY A 76 6.39 11.07 -6.57
C GLY A 76 5.29 10.94 -7.61
N GLY A 77 4.37 10.01 -7.41
CA GLY A 77 3.23 9.79 -8.29
C GLY A 77 2.25 10.97 -8.26
N PHE A 78 1.96 11.56 -7.08
CA PHE A 78 1.18 12.80 -7.01
C PHE A 78 1.86 13.96 -7.75
N LYS A 79 3.20 14.10 -7.72
CA LYS A 79 3.89 15.14 -8.50
C LYS A 79 3.63 15.02 -10.01
N LYS A 80 3.51 13.79 -10.54
CA LYS A 80 3.19 13.52 -11.95
C LYS A 80 1.69 13.66 -12.25
N PHE A 81 0.85 13.07 -11.39
CA PHE A 81 -0.60 13.05 -11.55
C PHE A 81 -1.20 14.46 -11.54
N THR A 82 -0.77 15.30 -10.59
CA THR A 82 -1.33 16.65 -10.40
C THR A 82 -1.02 17.63 -11.53
N VAL A 83 -0.17 17.25 -12.49
CA VAL A 83 0.12 18.01 -13.73
C VAL A 83 -0.36 17.29 -15.00
N GLY A 84 -1.08 16.17 -14.85
CA GLY A 84 -1.65 15.41 -15.97
C GLY A 84 -0.68 14.48 -16.71
N GLU A 85 0.47 14.14 -16.13
CA GLU A 85 1.40 13.17 -16.75
C GLU A 85 0.90 11.71 -16.63
N THR A 86 0.09 11.42 -15.61
CA THR A 86 -0.51 10.09 -15.37
C THR A 86 -2.02 10.20 -15.22
N ASP A 87 -2.70 9.12 -15.59
CA ASP A 87 -4.15 8.99 -15.50
C ASP A 87 -4.59 8.50 -14.11
N ILE A 88 -3.75 7.73 -13.44
CA ILE A 88 -3.97 7.18 -12.09
C ILE A 88 -2.71 7.38 -11.25
N ASN A 89 -2.91 7.76 -9.98
CA ASN A 89 -1.86 7.69 -8.97
C ASN A 89 -2.13 6.53 -8.01
N ASP A 90 -1.22 5.56 -7.99
CA ASP A 90 -1.18 4.54 -6.95
C ASP A 90 -0.78 5.20 -5.62
N ALA A 91 -1.56 5.00 -4.56
CA ALA A 91 -1.36 5.74 -3.32
C ALA A 91 -1.60 4.89 -2.07
N SER A 92 -0.62 4.89 -1.16
CA SER A 92 -0.71 4.29 0.18
C SER A 92 -1.16 5.25 1.28
N ARG A 93 -1.51 6.49 0.91
CA ARG A 93 -2.13 7.49 1.77
C ARG A 93 -3.07 8.38 0.94
N PRO A 94 -4.02 9.08 1.58
CA PRO A 94 -4.81 10.09 0.91
C PRO A 94 -3.94 11.20 0.30
N ILE A 95 -4.50 11.91 -0.68
CA ILE A 95 -3.87 13.12 -1.24
C ILE A 95 -3.75 14.20 -0.15
N LYS A 96 -2.58 14.85 -0.05
CA LYS A 96 -2.37 15.94 0.91
C LYS A 96 -3.01 17.23 0.38
N GLU A 97 -3.37 18.15 1.27
CA GLU A 97 -3.98 19.45 0.90
C GLU A 97 -3.16 20.22 -0.14
N LYS A 98 -1.83 20.22 0.00
CA LYS A 98 -0.91 20.86 -0.96
C LYS A 98 -0.96 20.22 -2.36
N GLU A 99 -1.15 18.90 -2.43
CA GLU A 99 -1.22 18.14 -3.69
C GLU A 99 -2.59 18.36 -4.34
N ALA A 100 -3.67 18.36 -3.56
CA ALA A 100 -5.02 18.68 -4.04
C ALA A 100 -5.12 20.12 -4.57
N THR A 101 -4.49 21.07 -3.87
CA THR A 101 -4.42 22.47 -4.33
C THR A 101 -3.68 22.58 -5.68
N LEU A 102 -2.59 21.83 -5.84
CA LEU A 102 -1.84 21.78 -7.09
C LEU A 102 -2.68 21.16 -8.22
N ALA A 103 -3.35 20.04 -7.98
CA ALA A 103 -4.27 19.41 -8.92
C ALA A 103 -5.34 20.40 -9.41
N ALA A 104 -6.01 21.07 -8.47
CA ALA A 104 -7.04 22.06 -8.78
C ALA A 104 -6.48 23.23 -9.60
N SER A 105 -5.28 23.73 -9.25
CA SER A 105 -4.64 24.81 -10.00
C SER A 105 -4.29 24.42 -11.45
N ASN A 106 -4.08 23.14 -11.70
CA ASN A 106 -3.84 22.57 -13.03
C ASN A 106 -5.11 22.01 -13.68
N SER A 107 -6.29 22.26 -13.12
CA SER A 107 -7.58 21.75 -13.63
C SER A 107 -7.64 20.22 -13.73
N ILE A 108 -6.96 19.52 -12.81
CA ILE A 108 -7.02 18.07 -12.66
C ILE A 108 -8.08 17.74 -11.60
N ASP A 109 -9.22 17.24 -12.06
CA ASP A 109 -10.23 16.62 -11.20
C ASP A 109 -9.86 15.17 -10.89
N TYR A 110 -10.21 14.69 -9.70
CA TYR A 110 -9.92 13.33 -9.28
C TYR A 110 -11.01 12.75 -8.38
N ILE A 111 -11.02 11.43 -8.29
CA ILE A 111 -11.77 10.67 -7.30
C ILE A 111 -10.81 9.75 -6.55
N GLU A 112 -11.10 9.46 -5.29
CA GLU A 112 -10.36 8.45 -4.53
C GLU A 112 -11.10 7.12 -4.60
N LEU A 113 -10.36 6.05 -4.94
CA LEU A 113 -10.88 4.69 -4.98
C LEU A 113 -10.11 3.85 -3.96
N PRO A 114 -10.67 3.60 -2.76
CA PRO A 114 -10.08 2.68 -1.81
C PRO A 114 -10.10 1.25 -2.37
N VAL A 115 -8.92 0.65 -2.55
CA VAL A 115 -8.80 -0.69 -3.16
C VAL A 115 -8.48 -1.79 -2.14
N ALA A 116 -7.80 -1.47 -1.04
CA ALA A 116 -7.39 -2.43 -0.02
C ALA A 116 -7.05 -1.73 1.32
N PHE A 117 -6.98 -2.53 2.39
CA PHE A 117 -6.25 -2.16 3.60
C PHE A 117 -4.81 -2.65 3.46
N ASP A 118 -3.86 -1.76 3.74
CA ASP A 118 -2.43 -2.05 3.74
C ASP A 118 -1.92 -2.16 5.18
N GLY A 119 -0.95 -3.04 5.40
CA GLY A 119 -0.28 -3.19 6.68
C GLY A 119 1.19 -2.83 6.56
N LEU A 120 1.70 -2.00 7.46
CA LEU A 120 3.14 -1.75 7.57
C LEU A 120 3.76 -2.80 8.48
N SER A 121 4.88 -3.37 8.05
CA SER A 121 5.61 -4.37 8.83
C SER A 121 7.02 -3.91 9.15
N VAL A 122 7.45 -4.17 10.38
CA VAL A 122 8.85 -4.05 10.80
C VAL A 122 9.47 -5.43 10.76
N MET A 123 10.65 -5.55 10.17
CA MET A 123 11.25 -6.81 9.80
C MET A 123 12.75 -6.81 10.05
N VAL A 124 13.27 -8.01 10.31
CA VAL A 124 14.69 -8.30 10.45
C VAL A 124 15.04 -9.53 9.62
N ASN A 125 16.33 -9.80 9.51
CA ASN A 125 16.81 -11.06 8.97
C ASN A 125 16.41 -12.24 9.87
N PRO A 126 16.08 -13.44 9.34
CA PRO A 126 15.81 -14.63 10.13
C PRO A 126 16.95 -15.05 11.07
N ALA A 127 18.21 -14.72 10.75
CA ALA A 127 19.36 -14.95 11.61
C ALA A 127 19.45 -13.98 12.81
N ASN A 128 18.59 -12.96 12.87
CA ASN A 128 18.43 -12.11 14.04
C ASN A 128 17.62 -12.87 15.11
N THR A 129 18.36 -13.44 16.07
CA THR A 129 17.79 -14.28 17.15
C THR A 129 17.54 -13.51 18.44
N TRP A 130 17.83 -12.21 18.50
CA TRP A 130 17.70 -11.41 19.73
C TRP A 130 16.48 -10.50 19.76
N VAL A 131 15.99 -10.06 18.59
CA VAL A 131 14.75 -9.29 18.50
C VAL A 131 13.56 -10.23 18.46
N ASP A 132 12.74 -10.15 19.49
CA ASP A 132 11.46 -10.84 19.63
C ASP A 132 10.27 -9.90 19.35
N HIS A 133 10.37 -8.64 19.79
CA HIS A 133 9.44 -7.55 19.52
C HIS A 133 10.14 -6.20 19.74
N LEU A 134 9.52 -5.10 19.29
CA LEU A 134 9.94 -3.73 19.56
C LEU A 134 8.75 -2.90 20.04
N SER A 135 8.97 -1.92 20.91
CA SER A 135 7.95 -0.92 21.24
C SER A 135 7.99 0.29 20.30
N ILE A 136 6.93 1.09 20.29
CA ILE A 136 6.92 2.39 19.58
C ILE A 136 8.03 3.31 20.10
N GLU A 137 8.30 3.30 21.40
CA GLU A 137 9.38 4.10 22.01
C GLU A 137 10.77 3.66 21.50
N GLU A 138 10.99 2.35 21.36
CA GLU A 138 12.25 1.83 20.83
C GLU A 138 12.41 2.14 19.35
N LEU A 139 11.34 2.03 18.56
CA LEU A 139 11.34 2.48 17.18
C LEU A 139 11.63 3.98 17.09
N HIS A 140 11.03 4.80 17.95
CA HIS A 140 11.29 6.24 18.01
C HIS A 140 12.76 6.50 18.31
N LYS A 141 13.32 5.82 19.33
CA LYS A 141 14.73 5.91 19.69
C LYS A 141 15.65 5.57 18.51
N ILE A 142 15.30 4.56 17.71
CA ILE A 142 16.06 4.13 16.53
C ILE A 142 15.95 5.12 15.38
N TRP A 143 14.74 5.59 15.07
CA TRP A 143 14.41 6.26 13.81
C TRP A 143 14.31 7.78 13.90
N GLN A 144 14.28 8.38 15.10
CA GLN A 144 14.18 9.83 15.23
C GLN A 144 15.39 10.57 14.63
N PRO A 145 15.22 11.82 14.15
CA PRO A 145 16.31 12.64 13.68
C PRO A 145 17.43 12.77 14.72
N GLY A 146 18.68 12.63 14.28
CA GLY A 146 19.84 12.73 15.17
C GLY A 146 19.99 11.57 16.16
N SER A 147 19.27 10.45 15.96
CA SER A 147 19.45 9.25 16.75
C SER A 147 20.93 8.84 16.83
N THR A 148 21.38 8.52 18.03
CA THR A 148 22.75 8.07 18.32
C THR A 148 22.86 6.55 18.36
N VAL A 149 21.76 5.82 18.14
CA VAL A 149 21.74 4.36 18.10
C VAL A 149 22.55 3.88 16.89
N LYS A 150 23.62 3.12 17.17
CA LYS A 150 24.52 2.54 16.17
C LYS A 150 24.59 1.02 16.25
N THR A 151 24.21 0.45 17.39
CA THR A 151 24.27 -0.98 17.66
C THR A 151 22.96 -1.47 18.25
N TRP A 152 22.71 -2.78 18.17
CA TRP A 152 21.55 -3.40 18.81
C TRP A 152 21.57 -3.21 20.34
N LYS A 153 22.75 -3.24 20.94
CA LYS A 153 22.95 -2.97 22.37
C LYS A 153 22.53 -1.54 22.78
N ASP A 154 22.64 -0.57 21.89
CA ASP A 154 22.18 0.80 22.16
C ASP A 154 20.66 0.86 22.31
N VAL A 155 19.91 -0.07 21.72
CA VAL A 155 18.45 -0.18 21.87
C VAL A 155 18.13 -0.81 23.22
N ARG A 156 18.55 -2.07 23.42
CA ARG A 156 18.43 -2.81 24.68
C ARG A 156 19.81 -3.33 25.14
N PRO A 157 20.29 -3.02 26.37
CA PRO A 157 21.64 -3.36 26.81
C PRO A 157 22.01 -4.85 26.81
N GLU A 158 21.03 -5.74 26.91
CA GLU A 158 21.18 -7.20 26.87
C GLU A 158 21.35 -7.76 25.44
N TRP A 159 21.07 -6.95 24.42
CA TRP A 159 21.26 -7.32 23.02
C TRP A 159 22.73 -7.25 22.61
N PRO A 160 23.12 -7.96 21.54
CA PRO A 160 24.51 -8.02 21.12
C PRO A 160 25.06 -6.65 20.72
N ASP A 161 26.33 -6.42 21.00
CA ASP A 161 27.10 -5.28 20.51
C ASP A 161 27.47 -5.49 19.03
N ARG A 162 26.44 -5.44 18.17
CA ARG A 162 26.53 -5.58 16.73
C ARG A 162 25.98 -4.32 16.07
N PRO A 163 26.53 -3.89 14.92
CA PRO A 163 26.00 -2.76 14.18
C PRO A 163 24.49 -2.88 13.95
N LEU A 164 23.75 -1.79 13.98
CA LEU A 164 22.35 -1.73 13.56
C LEU A 164 22.31 -1.13 12.15
N VAL A 165 21.91 -1.93 11.17
CA VAL A 165 21.83 -1.49 9.76
C VAL A 165 20.38 -1.27 9.38
N LEU A 166 20.08 -0.09 8.85
CA LEU A 166 18.70 0.37 8.65
C LEU A 166 18.32 0.39 7.17
N TYR A 167 17.14 -0.15 6.87
CA TYR A 167 16.52 -0.17 5.55
C TYR A 167 15.08 0.34 5.64
N GLY A 168 14.64 1.14 4.68
CA GLY A 168 13.27 1.61 4.66
C GLY A 168 12.89 2.32 3.37
N PRO A 169 11.62 2.68 3.22
CA PRO A 169 11.15 3.39 2.05
C PRO A 169 11.78 4.79 2.01
N ASP A 170 11.87 5.36 0.81
CA ASP A 170 12.35 6.73 0.65
C ASP A 170 11.31 7.79 1.04
N VAL A 171 11.72 9.06 0.95
CA VAL A 171 10.90 10.21 1.37
C VAL A 171 9.66 10.44 0.48
N ASP A 172 9.59 9.85 -0.72
CA ASP A 172 8.43 9.96 -1.60
C ASP A 172 7.40 8.85 -1.32
N SER A 173 7.72 7.90 -0.44
CA SER A 173 6.83 6.81 -0.02
C SER A 173 5.74 7.24 0.98
N GLY A 174 4.50 6.81 0.74
CA GLY A 174 3.42 6.94 1.73
C GLY A 174 3.61 6.04 2.96
N THR A 175 4.35 4.94 2.81
CA THR A 175 4.76 4.06 3.91
C THR A 175 5.72 4.79 4.85
N PHE A 176 6.65 5.57 4.28
CA PHE A 176 7.53 6.45 5.06
C PHE A 176 6.75 7.57 5.77
N ASP A 177 5.78 8.20 5.08
CA ASP A 177 4.90 9.20 5.68
C ASP A 177 4.19 8.65 6.93
N TYR A 178 3.52 7.50 6.79
CA TYR A 178 2.77 6.89 7.88
C TYR A 178 3.67 6.42 9.02
N PHE A 179 4.78 5.73 8.72
CA PHE A 179 5.72 5.25 9.74
C PHE A 179 6.25 6.40 10.60
N THR A 180 6.71 7.48 9.96
CA THR A 180 7.28 8.64 10.68
C THR A 180 6.24 9.40 11.48
N GLU A 181 5.00 9.49 11.00
CA GLU A 181 3.89 10.07 11.77
C GLU A 181 3.62 9.27 13.05
N VAL A 182 3.51 7.95 12.95
CA VAL A 182 3.20 7.09 14.09
C VAL A 182 4.37 6.99 15.07
N VAL A 183 5.59 6.82 14.55
CA VAL A 183 6.78 6.53 15.37
C VAL A 183 7.46 7.80 15.89
N ASN A 184 7.52 8.85 15.07
CA ASN A 184 8.23 10.10 15.40
C ASN A 184 7.29 11.29 15.64
N GLY A 185 5.97 11.09 15.55
CA GLY A 185 4.95 12.08 15.85
C GLY A 185 4.65 13.05 14.70
N ALA A 186 5.34 12.95 13.57
CA ALA A 186 5.07 13.76 12.38
C ALA A 186 5.60 13.10 11.10
N SER A 187 4.83 13.21 10.01
CA SER A 187 5.25 12.79 8.67
C SER A 187 6.55 13.49 8.25
N GLN A 188 7.40 12.77 7.52
CA GLN A 188 8.69 13.24 7.01
C GLN A 188 9.78 13.48 8.07
N VAL A 189 9.55 13.03 9.30
CA VAL A 189 10.51 13.17 10.40
C VAL A 189 11.19 11.84 10.64
N SER A 190 12.43 11.69 10.17
CA SER A 190 13.28 10.52 10.41
C SER A 190 14.76 10.91 10.37
N ARG A 191 15.63 10.05 10.90
CA ARG A 191 17.05 10.05 10.56
C ARG A 191 17.25 9.79 9.07
N SER A 192 18.36 10.26 8.51
CA SER A 192 18.67 10.14 7.07
C SER A 192 19.77 9.14 6.74
N ASP A 193 20.44 8.59 7.75
CA ASP A 193 21.53 7.63 7.61
C ASP A 193 21.02 6.18 7.60
N TYR A 194 20.19 5.86 6.61
CA TYR A 194 19.70 4.52 6.33
C TYR A 194 19.67 4.26 4.81
N THR A 195 19.52 3.01 4.41
CA THR A 195 19.34 2.66 2.99
C THR A 195 17.87 2.89 2.62
N ALA A 196 17.61 3.96 1.86
CA ALA A 196 16.29 4.31 1.35
C ALA A 196 16.07 3.77 -0.07
N SER A 197 14.85 3.34 -0.37
CA SER A 197 14.46 2.90 -1.73
C SER A 197 12.99 3.17 -2.02
N ALA A 198 12.67 3.50 -3.28
CA ALA A 198 11.29 3.49 -3.80
C ALA A 198 10.81 2.08 -4.15
N ASP A 199 11.74 1.14 -4.36
CA ASP A 199 11.46 -0.26 -4.68
C ASP A 199 11.64 -1.12 -3.42
N ASP A 200 10.55 -1.70 -2.93
CA ASP A 200 10.53 -2.53 -1.73
C ASP A 200 11.30 -3.85 -1.92
N ASN A 201 11.48 -4.36 -3.14
CA ASN A 201 12.30 -5.56 -3.39
C ASN A 201 13.80 -5.31 -3.12
N VAL A 202 14.26 -4.07 -3.30
CA VAL A 202 15.62 -3.66 -2.89
C VAL A 202 15.75 -3.75 -1.36
N LEU A 203 14.71 -3.35 -0.63
CA LEU A 203 14.67 -3.42 0.83
C LEU A 203 14.61 -4.86 1.33
N VAL A 204 13.79 -5.71 0.70
CA VAL A 204 13.76 -7.17 0.94
C VAL A 204 15.17 -7.76 0.81
N THR A 205 15.85 -7.45 -0.29
CA THR A 205 17.19 -7.98 -0.57
C THR A 205 18.21 -7.49 0.46
N GLY A 206 18.13 -6.21 0.84
CA GLY A 206 18.99 -5.62 1.88
C GLY A 206 18.84 -6.30 3.24
N ILE A 207 17.60 -6.46 3.71
CA ILE A 207 17.33 -7.09 5.01
C ILE A 207 17.69 -8.58 5.00
N ALA A 208 17.34 -9.30 3.93
CA ALA A 208 17.67 -10.73 3.80
C ALA A 208 19.18 -10.99 3.72
N GLY A 209 19.97 -10.02 3.25
CA GLY A 209 21.42 -10.12 3.11
C GLY A 209 22.24 -9.81 4.38
N ASP A 210 21.66 -9.16 5.38
CA ASP A 210 22.38 -8.72 6.58
C ASP A 210 21.67 -9.16 7.87
N ALA A 211 22.33 -10.05 8.63
CA ALA A 211 21.83 -10.55 9.92
C ALA A 211 21.56 -9.45 10.97
N ASN A 212 22.13 -8.26 10.77
CA ASN A 212 21.99 -7.12 11.66
C ASN A 212 20.98 -6.08 11.16
N ALA A 213 20.33 -6.34 10.02
CA ALA A 213 19.37 -5.40 9.44
C ALA A 213 18.09 -5.30 10.27
N LEU A 214 17.59 -4.08 10.35
CA LEU A 214 16.21 -3.74 10.69
C LEU A 214 15.65 -2.91 9.56
N GLY A 215 14.43 -3.20 9.14
CA GLY A 215 13.74 -2.31 8.24
C GLY A 215 12.24 -2.41 8.34
N TYR A 216 11.57 -1.58 7.55
CA TYR A 216 10.13 -1.58 7.48
C TYR A 216 9.66 -1.29 6.05
N PHE A 217 8.54 -1.90 5.65
CA PHE A 217 7.84 -1.63 4.40
C PHE A 217 6.48 -2.35 4.38
N GLY A 218 5.78 -2.33 3.25
CA GLY A 218 4.43 -2.92 3.11
C GLY A 218 4.42 -4.44 3.33
N PHE A 219 3.42 -4.93 4.05
CA PHE A 219 3.25 -6.33 4.46
C PHE A 219 3.14 -7.29 3.27
N ALA A 220 2.57 -6.84 2.14
CA ALA A 220 2.46 -7.66 0.94
C ALA A 220 3.83 -8.18 0.45
N TYR A 221 4.89 -7.36 0.54
CA TYR A 221 6.24 -7.78 0.17
C TYR A 221 6.85 -8.79 1.15
N TYR A 222 6.46 -8.74 2.43
CA TYR A 222 6.80 -9.78 3.38
C TYR A 222 6.08 -11.10 3.05
N GLU A 223 4.78 -11.05 2.71
CA GLU A 223 4.01 -12.25 2.41
C GLU A 223 4.61 -13.08 1.27
N GLU A 224 5.19 -12.41 0.27
CA GLU A 224 5.89 -13.05 -0.86
C GLU A 224 7.34 -13.47 -0.54
N ASN A 225 7.87 -13.12 0.64
CA ASN A 225 9.27 -13.36 1.03
C ASN A 225 9.41 -13.88 2.48
N GLN A 226 8.43 -14.64 2.97
CA GLN A 226 8.40 -15.14 4.35
C GLN A 226 9.58 -16.04 4.71
N ASP A 227 10.19 -16.70 3.72
CA ASP A 227 11.37 -17.53 3.90
C ASP A 227 12.66 -16.72 4.12
N LYS A 228 12.67 -15.46 3.70
CA LYS A 228 13.85 -14.58 3.74
C LYS A 228 13.81 -13.54 4.84
N LEU A 229 12.64 -13.31 5.44
CA LEU A 229 12.39 -12.19 6.33
C LEU A 229 11.69 -12.69 7.59
N LYS A 230 11.96 -12.03 8.71
CA LYS A 230 11.31 -12.30 9.98
C LYS A 230 10.58 -11.05 10.44
N LEU A 231 9.27 -11.17 10.69
CA LEU A 231 8.48 -10.09 11.27
C LEU A 231 8.91 -9.79 12.71
N VAL A 232 8.87 -8.51 13.05
CA VAL A 232 9.02 -8.01 14.42
C VAL A 232 7.65 -7.48 14.87
N PRO A 233 6.98 -8.18 15.80
CA PRO A 233 5.80 -7.68 16.48
C PRO A 233 6.07 -6.32 17.14
N ILE A 234 5.07 -5.42 17.08
CA ILE A 234 5.18 -4.08 17.65
C ILE A 234 4.27 -3.93 18.87
N ASP A 235 4.84 -3.47 19.98
CA ASP A 235 4.10 -3.13 21.20
C ASP A 235 3.72 -1.64 21.22
N GLY A 236 2.43 -1.39 21.04
CA GLY A 236 1.81 -0.06 21.14
C GLY A 236 1.28 0.29 22.54
N GLY A 237 1.57 -0.51 23.56
CA GLY A 237 1.13 -0.32 24.96
C GLY A 237 0.09 -1.34 25.45
N ALA A 238 -0.40 -2.22 24.59
CA ALA A 238 -1.31 -3.32 24.93
C ALA A 238 -0.66 -4.70 24.78
N GLY A 239 0.66 -4.73 24.59
CA GLY A 239 1.43 -5.92 24.26
C GLY A 239 1.76 -6.00 22.77
N PRO A 240 2.76 -6.83 22.42
CA PRO A 240 3.25 -6.94 21.05
C PRO A 240 2.23 -7.59 20.11
N VAL A 241 1.95 -6.92 18.99
CA VAL A 241 1.06 -7.40 17.93
C VAL A 241 1.88 -7.69 16.67
N ALA A 242 1.77 -8.90 16.14
CA ALA A 242 2.38 -9.27 14.87
C ALA A 242 1.46 -8.85 13.70
N PRO A 243 2.02 -8.31 12.60
CA PRO A 243 1.22 -8.06 11.41
C PRO A 243 0.79 -9.38 10.77
N SER A 244 -0.47 -9.44 10.40
CA SER A 244 -1.13 -10.57 9.75
C SER A 244 -2.35 -10.05 9.00
N ARG A 245 -2.91 -10.83 8.07
CA ARG A 245 -4.16 -10.44 7.40
C ARG A 245 -5.30 -10.16 8.39
N GLU A 246 -5.36 -10.87 9.51
CA GLU A 246 -6.40 -10.64 10.52
C GLU A 246 -6.17 -9.34 11.27
N THR A 247 -4.97 -9.12 11.80
CA THR A 247 -4.65 -7.91 12.57
C THR A 247 -4.73 -6.66 11.70
N ILE A 248 -4.26 -6.72 10.45
CA ILE A 248 -4.36 -5.60 9.49
C ILE A 248 -5.82 -5.24 9.18
N ASN A 249 -6.70 -6.21 8.99
CA ASN A 249 -8.11 -5.94 8.69
C ASN A 249 -8.91 -5.43 9.90
N ASN A 250 -8.42 -5.67 11.13
CA ASN A 250 -9.10 -5.28 12.36
C ASN A 250 -8.64 -3.91 12.91
N GLY A 251 -7.49 -3.40 12.45
CA GLY A 251 -6.91 -2.13 12.91
C GLY A 251 -6.25 -2.28 14.28
#